data_AF-A0A954KQN0-F1
#
_entry.id   AF-A0A954KQN0-F1
#
_cell.length_a   1.000
_cell.length_b   1.000
_cell.length_c   1.000
_cell.angle_alpha   90.00
_cell.angle_beta   90.00
_cell.angle_gamma   90.00
#
_symmetry.space_group_name_H-M   'P 1'
#
loop_
_entity.id
_entity.type
_entity.pdbx_description
1 polymer ?
#
loop_
_entity_poly.entity_id
_entity_poly.type
_entity_poly.pdbx_seq_one_letter_code
_entity_poly.pdbx_strand_id
1 'polypeptide(L)'
;MKFKNSMEVIRNMKQSDNAFLGLGVKFPALVDAPGVAPWNPNQLDIWAAESEADANAVHAARFLLNLWMPTREWQCGRFDMNEAIQKWDRVHRRAFLDWAARETDVA
;
A
#
# COMPACT_ATOMS: atom_id res chain seq x y z
N MET A 1 -14.86 3.98 31.85
CA MET A 1 -14.66 2.82 30.95
C MET A 1 -14.47 3.18 29.46
N LYS A 2 -14.46 4.47 29.05
CA LYS A 2 -14.28 4.87 27.62
C LYS A 2 -12.82 5.04 27.15
N PHE A 3 -11.88 5.31 28.06
CA PHE A 3 -10.47 5.64 27.71
C PHE A 3 -9.62 4.46 27.23
N LYS A 4 -9.88 3.22 27.69
CA LYS A 4 -9.12 2.04 27.25
C LYS A 4 -9.36 1.76 25.75
N ASN A 5 -10.59 1.95 25.29
CA ASN A 5 -10.99 1.69 23.91
C ASN A 5 -10.30 2.65 22.92
N SER A 6 -10.16 3.94 23.28
CA SER A 6 -9.48 4.93 22.43
C SER A 6 -7.98 4.66 22.28
N MET A 7 -7.30 4.20 23.34
CA MET A 7 -5.87 3.87 23.27
C MET A 7 -5.60 2.61 22.46
N GLU A 8 -6.46 1.60 22.55
CA GLU A 8 -6.37 0.37 21.73
C GLU A 8 -6.62 0.69 20.24
N VAL A 9 -7.61 1.52 19.93
CA VAL A 9 -7.86 1.99 18.55
C VAL A 9 -6.64 2.74 17.99
N ILE A 10 -6.07 3.69 18.74
CA ILE A 10 -4.89 4.45 18.30
C ILE A 10 -3.67 3.52 18.11
N ARG A 11 -3.49 2.53 18.99
CA ARG A 11 -2.41 1.55 18.87
C ARG A 11 -2.58 0.70 17.61
N ASN A 12 -3.78 0.21 17.34
CA ASN A 12 -4.08 -0.60 16.17
C ASN A 12 -3.89 0.19 14.88
N MET A 13 -4.29 1.46 14.85
CA MET A 13 -4.02 2.37 13.73
C MET A 13 -2.52 2.52 13.47
N LYS A 14 -1.73 2.84 14.51
CA LYS A 14 -0.27 2.97 14.37
C LYS A 14 0.42 1.68 13.93
N GLN A 15 -0.07 0.52 14.39
CA GLN A 15 0.45 -0.77 13.95
C GLN A 15 0.14 -1.02 12.48
N SER A 16 -1.08 -0.68 12.04
CA SER A 16 -1.48 -0.74 10.65
C SER A 16 -0.59 0.21 9.81
N ASP A 17 -0.42 1.47 10.21
CA ASP A 17 0.41 2.44 9.49
C ASP A 17 1.86 1.94 9.30
N ASN A 18 2.45 1.34 10.34
CA ASN A 18 3.79 0.75 10.27
C ASN A 18 3.88 -0.46 9.34
N ALA A 19 2.82 -1.29 9.27
CA ALA A 19 2.78 -2.43 8.37
C ALA A 19 2.78 -1.97 6.89
N PHE A 20 2.03 -0.92 6.57
CA PHE A 20 1.94 -0.39 5.21
C PHE A 20 3.15 0.43 4.80
N LEU A 21 3.78 1.16 5.73
CA LEU A 21 5.14 1.68 5.54
C LEU A 21 6.11 0.52 5.18
N GLY A 22 6.15 -0.53 6.01
CA GLY A 22 7.06 -1.66 5.83
C GLY A 22 6.81 -2.47 4.56
N LEU A 23 5.58 -2.48 4.04
CA LEU A 23 5.25 -3.07 2.75
C LEU A 23 5.60 -2.14 1.59
N GLY A 24 5.27 -0.85 1.71
CA GLY A 24 5.52 0.17 0.67
C GLY A 24 6.99 0.26 0.30
N VAL A 25 7.89 0.28 1.28
CA VAL A 25 9.35 0.35 1.04
C VAL A 25 9.94 -0.90 0.35
N LYS A 26 9.18 -1.99 0.22
CA LYS A 26 9.62 -3.18 -0.54
C LYS A 26 9.37 -3.04 -2.05
N PHE A 27 8.52 -2.11 -2.46
CA PHE A 27 8.31 -1.78 -3.87
C PHE A 27 9.27 -0.65 -4.24
N PRO A 28 10.30 -0.90 -5.08
CA PRO A 28 11.34 0.11 -5.35
C PRO A 28 10.79 1.43 -5.88
N ALA A 29 9.74 1.40 -6.72
CA ALA A 29 9.12 2.60 -7.25
C ALA A 29 8.36 3.45 -6.21
N LEU A 30 8.25 2.97 -4.96
CA LEU A 30 7.56 3.65 -3.87
C LEU A 30 8.49 4.16 -2.76
N VAL A 31 9.80 3.90 -2.84
CA VAL A 31 10.72 4.21 -1.73
C VAL A 31 10.71 5.69 -1.34
N ASP A 32 10.59 6.58 -2.33
CA ASP A 32 10.53 8.03 -2.17
C ASP A 32 9.13 8.60 -2.46
N ALA A 33 8.12 7.73 -2.60
CA ALA A 33 6.76 8.18 -2.91
C ALA A 33 6.14 8.94 -1.73
N PRO A 34 5.57 10.13 -1.96
CA PRO A 34 4.79 10.85 -0.97
C PRO A 34 3.72 9.96 -0.33
N GLY A 35 3.68 9.93 1.00
CA GLY A 35 2.71 9.14 1.76
C GLY A 35 3.08 7.68 2.02
N VAL A 36 4.30 7.24 1.66
CA VAL A 36 4.84 5.95 2.13
C VAL A 36 5.54 6.11 3.49
N ALA A 37 6.41 7.11 3.62
CA ALA A 37 7.18 7.38 4.83
C ALA A 37 7.08 8.86 5.25
N PRO A 38 6.22 9.21 6.24
CA PRO A 38 5.29 8.35 6.97
C PRO A 38 4.11 7.88 6.12
N TRP A 39 3.46 6.79 6.54
CA TRP A 39 2.25 6.28 5.87
C TRP A 39 1.13 7.34 5.92
N ASN A 40 0.70 7.78 4.74
CA ASN A 40 -0.41 8.70 4.54
C ASN A 40 -1.12 8.31 3.24
N PRO A 41 -2.21 7.52 3.31
CA PRO A 41 -2.83 6.95 2.13
C PRO A 41 -3.46 8.00 1.22
N ASN A 42 -3.90 9.16 1.76
CA ASN A 42 -4.43 10.24 0.92
C ASN A 42 -3.33 10.91 0.10
N GLN A 43 -2.13 11.07 0.68
CA GLN A 43 -0.99 11.66 -0.03
C GLN A 43 -0.45 10.71 -1.10
N LEU A 44 -0.41 9.41 -0.81
CA LEU A 44 -0.05 8.38 -1.78
C LEU A 44 -1.07 8.29 -2.93
N ASP A 45 -2.36 8.39 -2.62
CA ASP A 45 -3.44 8.41 -3.62
C ASP A 45 -3.31 9.58 -4.59
N ILE A 46 -3.12 10.80 -4.07
CA ILE A 46 -2.94 12.01 -4.88
C ILE A 46 -1.71 11.85 -5.77
N TRP A 47 -0.56 11.48 -5.19
CA TRP A 47 0.68 11.33 -5.93
C TRP A 47 0.58 10.28 -7.05
N ALA A 48 -0.05 9.13 -6.78
CA ALA A 48 -0.22 8.08 -7.77
C ALA A 48 -1.26 8.40 -8.86
N ALA A 49 -2.12 9.40 -8.64
CA ALA A 49 -3.06 9.91 -9.63
C ALA A 49 -2.42 10.95 -10.57
N GLU A 50 -1.29 11.56 -10.17
CA GLU A 50 -0.57 12.54 -10.96
C GLU A 50 0.27 11.88 -12.09
N SER A 51 0.49 12.60 -13.20
CA SER A 51 1.02 12.03 -14.45
C SER A 51 2.49 11.62 -14.42
N GLU A 52 3.22 11.94 -13.36
CA GLU A 52 4.67 11.72 -13.25
C GLU A 52 5.03 10.33 -12.69
N ALA A 53 4.07 9.60 -12.12
CA ALA A 53 4.31 8.26 -11.61
C ALA A 53 4.35 7.23 -12.76
N ASP A 54 5.38 6.38 -12.78
CA ASP A 54 5.46 5.29 -13.76
C ASP A 54 4.44 4.17 -13.45
N ALA A 55 4.25 3.25 -14.41
CA ALA A 55 3.30 2.16 -14.24
C ALA A 55 3.62 1.25 -13.04
N ASN A 56 4.90 1.05 -12.69
CA ASN A 56 5.25 0.25 -11.52
C ASN A 56 4.75 0.92 -10.23
N ALA A 57 5.02 2.21 -10.09
CA ALA A 57 4.59 3.06 -8.98
C ALA A 57 3.07 3.07 -8.85
N VAL A 58 2.35 3.37 -9.93
CA VAL A 58 0.88 3.47 -9.91
C VAL A 58 0.24 2.15 -9.47
N HIS A 59 0.66 1.02 -10.04
CA HIS A 59 0.09 -0.28 -9.67
C HIS A 59 0.49 -0.72 -8.25
N ALA A 60 1.69 -0.38 -7.78
CA ALA A 60 2.10 -0.62 -6.40
C ALA A 60 1.32 0.23 -5.39
N ALA A 61 1.09 1.51 -5.68
CA ALA A 61 0.28 2.39 -4.85
C ALA A 61 -1.17 1.90 -4.76
N ARG A 62 -1.80 1.59 -5.90
CA ARG A 62 -3.15 1.00 -5.95
C ARG A 62 -3.25 -0.27 -5.11
N PHE A 63 -2.25 -1.14 -5.18
CA PHE A 63 -2.19 -2.36 -4.38
C PHE A 63 -2.22 -2.05 -2.87
N LEU A 64 -1.32 -1.19 -2.39
CA LEU A 64 -1.27 -0.80 -0.98
C LEU A 64 -2.57 -0.12 -0.52
N LEU A 65 -3.12 0.79 -1.32
CA LEU A 65 -4.34 1.53 -0.99
C LEU A 65 -5.58 0.61 -0.93
N ASN A 66 -5.70 -0.33 -1.87
CA ASN A 66 -6.77 -1.32 -1.85
C ASN A 66 -6.63 -2.32 -0.69
N LEU A 67 -5.40 -2.71 -0.33
CA LEU A 67 -5.17 -3.57 0.82
C LEU A 67 -5.50 -2.83 2.14
N TRP A 68 -5.20 -1.53 2.21
CA TRP A 68 -5.50 -0.68 3.38
C TRP A 68 -7.00 -0.47 3.58
N MET A 69 -7.72 -0.09 2.52
CA MET A 69 -9.15 0.19 2.58
C MET A 69 -9.84 -0.26 1.29
N PRO A 70 -10.27 -1.54 1.21
CA PRO A 70 -10.73 -2.15 -0.04
C PRO A 70 -12.08 -1.61 -0.54
N THR A 71 -12.86 -0.98 0.33
CA THR A 71 -14.17 -0.40 0.01
C THR A 71 -14.08 1.05 -0.47
N ARG A 72 -12.90 1.68 -0.38
CA ARG A 72 -12.72 3.07 -0.78
C ARG A 72 -12.40 3.17 -2.26
N GLU A 73 -13.03 4.15 -2.91
CA GLU A 73 -12.63 4.59 -4.24
C GLU A 73 -11.46 5.59 -4.11
N TRP A 74 -10.36 5.25 -4.76
CA TRP A 74 -9.12 6.02 -4.79
C TRP A 74 -9.00 6.80 -6.09
N GLN A 75 -8.45 8.01 -6.06
CA GLN A 75 -8.25 8.85 -7.24
C GLN A 75 -7.31 8.20 -8.25
N CYS A 76 -6.26 7.54 -7.76
CA CYS A 76 -5.35 6.81 -8.62
C CYS A 76 -6.01 5.59 -9.26
N GLY A 77 -7.23 5.20 -8.88
CA GLY A 77 -7.99 4.08 -9.45
C GLY A 77 -7.91 2.79 -8.62
N ARG A 78 -8.59 1.74 -9.09
CA ARG A 78 -8.60 0.44 -8.41
C ARG A 78 -7.38 -0.40 -8.77
N PHE A 79 -6.90 -1.20 -7.83
CA PHE A 79 -5.94 -2.26 -8.12
C PHE A 79 -6.60 -3.38 -8.94
N ASP A 80 -6.00 -3.68 -10.10
CA ASP A 80 -6.24 -4.89 -10.87
C ASP A 80 -4.94 -5.71 -10.91
N MET A 81 -5.01 -6.95 -10.41
CA MET A 81 -3.85 -7.84 -10.32
C MET A 81 -3.33 -8.25 -11.69
N ASN A 82 -4.21 -8.49 -12.67
CA ASN A 82 -3.81 -8.91 -14.01
C ASN A 82 -3.07 -7.78 -14.72
N GLU A 83 -3.56 -6.55 -14.62
CA GLU A 83 -2.85 -5.38 -15.14
C GLU A 83 -1.50 -5.18 -14.44
N ALA A 84 -1.49 -5.27 -13.10
CA ALA A 84 -0.29 -5.07 -12.32
C ALA A 84 0.81 -6.09 -12.67
N ILE A 85 0.48 -7.38 -12.81
CA ILE A 85 1.46 -8.42 -13.17
C ILE A 85 2.06 -8.19 -14.58
N GLN A 86 1.26 -7.65 -15.51
CA GLN A 86 1.71 -7.31 -16.86
C GLN A 86 2.65 -6.09 -16.88
N LYS A 87 2.39 -5.11 -16.01
CA LYS A 87 3.17 -3.86 -15.95
C LYS A 87 4.41 -3.97 -15.07
N TRP A 88 4.32 -4.69 -13.96
CA TRP A 88 5.41 -4.79 -13.00
C TRP A 88 6.65 -5.41 -13.61
N ASP A 89 7.81 -4.86 -13.26
CA ASP A 89 9.07 -5.53 -13.53
C ASP A 89 9.28 -6.75 -12.60
N ARG A 90 10.42 -7.42 -12.75
CA ARG A 90 10.76 -8.60 -11.94
C ARG A 90 10.85 -8.28 -10.44
N VAL A 91 11.30 -7.09 -10.06
CA VAL A 91 11.52 -6.71 -8.66
C VAL A 91 10.19 -6.43 -7.98
N HIS A 92 9.28 -5.71 -8.64
CA HIS A 92 7.94 -5.43 -8.12
C HIS A 92 7.10 -6.71 -8.00
N ARG A 93 7.18 -7.61 -8.98
CA ARG A 93 6.56 -8.94 -8.88
C ARG A 93 7.12 -9.75 -7.71
N ARG A 94 8.43 -9.66 -7.45
CA ARG A 94 9.04 -10.37 -6.32
C ARG A 94 8.55 -9.82 -4.98
N ALA A 95 8.49 -8.50 -4.84
CA ALA A 95 7.96 -7.86 -3.63
C ALA A 95 6.51 -8.28 -3.35
N PHE A 96 5.66 -8.31 -4.38
CA PHE A 96 4.29 -8.80 -4.27
C PHE A 96 4.22 -10.27 -3.84
N LEU A 97 5.00 -11.16 -4.46
CA LEU A 97 5.01 -12.58 -4.11
C LEU A 97 5.54 -12.85 -2.71
N ASP A 98 6.57 -12.13 -2.27
CA ASP A 98 7.14 -12.24 -0.92
C ASP A 98 6.15 -11.76 0.15
N TRP A 99 5.30 -10.77 -0.16
CA TRP A 99 4.18 -10.39 0.70
C TRP A 99 3.10 -11.48 0.70
N ALA A 100 2.64 -11.92 -0.47
CA ALA A 100 1.54 -12.88 -0.60
C ALA A 100 1.84 -14.20 0.12
N ALA A 101 3.06 -14.72 -0.03
CA ALA A 101 3.49 -15.94 0.66
C ALA A 101 3.40 -15.82 2.20
N ARG A 102 3.74 -14.66 2.74
CA ARG A 102 3.68 -14.42 4.20
C ARG A 102 2.26 -14.34 4.71
N GLU A 103 1.34 -13.73 3.97
CA GLU A 103 -0.07 -13.66 4.35
C GLU A 103 -0.76 -15.03 4.27
N THR A 104 -0.31 -15.92 3.39
CA THR A 104 -0.85 -17.29 3.27
C THR A 104 -0.29 -18.26 4.30
N ASP A 105 0.87 -17.98 4.90
CA ASP A 105 1.49 -18.81 5.95
C ASP A 105 0.87 -18.60 7.34
N VAL A 106 -0.11 -17.69 7.47
CA VAL A 106 -0.81 -17.38 8.73
C VAL A 106 -2.21 -18.02 8.82
N ALA A 107 -2.52 -18.97 7.94
CA ALA A 107 -3.78 -19.71 7.92
C ALA A 107 -3.68 -21.09 8.59
#